data_AF-A0A4Q8AHX1-F1
#
_entry.id   AF-A0A4Q8AHX1-F1
#
_cell.length_a   1.000
_cell.length_b   1.000
_cell.length_c   1.000
_cell.angle_alpha   90.00
_cell.angle_beta   90.00
_cell.angle_gamma   90.00
#
_symmetry.space_group_name_H-M   'P 1'
#
loop_
_entity.id
_entity.type
_entity.pdbx_description
1 polymer ?
#
loop_
_entity_poly.entity_id
_entity_poly.type
_entity_poly.pdbx_seq_one_letter_code
_entity_poly.pdbx_strand_id
1 'polypeptide(L)'
;MADYLAVIEIPKGSRNKYEVDHETGRVFLDRVLYTTFVYPTDYGYFENTLGLDGDPVDVLVLLDYPLFPGVGVKVRPVGVFNMTDDGGSDAKVIAVPAGDPRWNHIQDVTDIPEFQRKEIEHFFEHYKDLEPGKWVKTEGWGDAAEATAIIEAGIVAFPGH
;
A
#
# COMPACT_ATOMS: atom_id res chain seq x y z
N MET A 1 -13.64 -12.24 6.67
CA MET A 1 -12.45 -12.02 5.82
C MET A 1 -11.26 -12.65 6.52
N ALA A 2 -10.26 -13.08 5.75
CA ALA A 2 -8.97 -13.48 6.29
C ALA A 2 -8.21 -12.23 6.76
N ASP A 3 -7.36 -12.41 7.77
CA ASP A 3 -6.48 -11.37 8.28
C ASP A 3 -5.05 -11.63 7.80
N TYR A 4 -4.35 -10.57 7.42
CA TYR A 4 -2.98 -10.60 6.90
C TYR A 4 -2.07 -9.72 7.75
N LEU A 5 -0.77 -9.99 7.74
CA LEU A 5 0.23 -9.18 8.44
C LEU A 5 0.89 -8.22 7.45
N ALA A 6 0.84 -6.94 7.78
CA ALA A 6 1.52 -5.89 7.04
C ALA A 6 2.61 -5.24 7.91
N VAL A 7 3.68 -4.78 7.28
CA VAL A 7 4.74 -3.98 7.91
C VAL A 7 4.68 -2.58 7.34
N ILE A 8 4.62 -1.57 8.21
CA ILE A 8 4.60 -0.16 7.80
C ILE A 8 6.02 0.31 7.49
N GLU A 9 6.19 0.95 6.34
CA GLU A 9 7.44 1.62 5.96
C GLU A 9 7.29 3.12 6.10
N ILE A 10 6.16 3.67 5.67
CA ILE A 10 5.94 5.11 5.54
C ILE A 10 4.70 5.52 6.31
N PRO A 11 4.85 6.28 7.40
CA PRO A 11 3.72 6.82 8.15
C PRO A 11 2.91 7.81 7.31
N LYS A 12 1.60 7.85 7.53
CA LYS A 12 0.72 8.88 6.97
C LYS A 12 1.28 10.28 7.23
N GLY A 13 1.32 11.11 6.20
CA GLY A 13 1.83 12.48 6.26
C GLY A 13 3.36 12.60 6.11
N SER A 14 4.08 11.50 5.92
CA SER A 14 5.51 11.54 5.61
C SER A 14 5.78 11.97 4.17
N ARG A 15 6.81 12.82 3.98
CA ARG A 15 7.45 13.10 2.69
C ARG A 15 8.71 12.26 2.46
N ASN A 16 9.21 11.62 3.53
CA ASN A 16 10.29 10.66 3.41
C ASN A 16 9.71 9.33 2.97
N LYS A 17 10.18 8.84 1.82
CA LYS A 17 9.92 7.50 1.34
C LYS A 17 10.98 6.57 1.94
N TYR A 18 10.55 5.79 2.91
CA TYR A 18 11.36 4.74 3.51
C TYR A 18 11.08 3.42 2.79
N GLU A 19 12.05 2.52 2.85
CA GLU A 19 11.92 1.13 2.40
C GLU A 19 12.62 0.22 3.40
N VAL A 20 12.09 -0.98 3.60
CA VAL A 20 12.74 -2.05 4.34
C VAL A 20 13.61 -2.83 3.37
N ASP A 21 14.91 -2.91 3.68
CA ASP A 21 15.79 -3.87 3.03
C ASP A 21 15.41 -5.28 3.48
N HIS A 22 14.80 -6.06 2.59
CA HIS A 22 14.31 -7.40 2.89
C HIS A 22 15.42 -8.43 3.17
N GLU A 23 16.68 -8.14 2.83
CA GLU A 23 17.80 -9.00 3.20
C GLU A 23 18.24 -8.78 4.66
N THR A 24 18.27 -7.52 5.12
CA THR A 24 18.81 -7.17 6.44
C THR A 24 17.76 -6.81 7.49
N GLY A 25 16.52 -6.56 7.07
CA GLY A 25 15.41 -6.08 7.91
C GLY A 25 15.57 -4.63 8.39
N ARG A 26 16.51 -3.86 7.82
CA ARG A 26 16.74 -2.46 8.20
C ARG A 26 15.84 -1.53 7.40
N VAL A 27 15.36 -0.48 8.05
CA VAL A 27 14.66 0.63 7.39
C VAL A 27 15.68 1.61 6.84
N PHE A 28 15.64 1.85 5.53
CA PHE A 28 16.45 2.86 4.85
C PHE A 28 15.57 4.00 4.35
N LEU A 29 16.16 5.19 4.26
CA LEU A 29 15.58 6.29 3.50
C LEU A 29 15.94 6.05 2.02
N ASP A 30 14.96 5.70 1.19
CA ASP A 30 15.12 5.66 -0.26
C ASP A 30 15.31 7.08 -0.80
N ARG A 31 14.30 7.94 -0.57
CA ARG A 31 14.37 9.36 -0.96
C ARG A 31 13.38 10.24 -0.19
N VAL A 32 13.57 11.55 -0.30
CA VAL A 32 12.51 12.52 -0.02
C VAL A 32 11.74 12.76 -1.32
N LEU A 33 10.41 12.75 -1.29
CA LEU A 33 9.60 12.98 -2.50
C LEU A 33 9.95 14.33 -3.15
N TYR A 34 10.06 14.34 -4.49
CA TYR A 34 10.51 15.51 -5.25
C TYR A 34 9.42 16.59 -5.33
N THR A 35 8.17 16.16 -5.21
CA THR A 35 6.98 17.00 -5.09
C THR A 35 6.69 17.38 -3.64
N THR A 36 5.73 18.27 -3.41
CA THR A 36 5.30 18.68 -2.06
C THR A 36 4.27 17.74 -1.44
N PHE A 37 4.01 16.59 -2.08
CA PHE A 37 3.07 15.60 -1.56
C PHE A 37 3.61 14.91 -0.31
N VAL A 38 2.68 14.34 0.44
CA VAL A 38 2.92 13.44 1.56
C VAL A 38 2.03 12.22 1.39
N TYR A 39 2.46 11.07 1.90
CA TYR A 39 1.67 9.84 1.81
C TYR A 39 0.30 10.02 2.50
N PRO A 40 -0.82 9.71 1.82
CA PRO A 40 -2.18 9.98 2.33
C PRO A 40 -2.63 8.99 3.42
N THR A 41 -1.96 7.85 3.52
CA THR A 41 -2.20 6.78 4.48
C THR A 41 -0.87 6.25 5.00
N ASP A 42 -0.90 5.39 6.01
CA ASP A 42 0.24 4.53 6.28
C ASP A 42 0.43 3.59 5.08
N TYR A 43 1.68 3.40 4.68
CA TYR A 43 2.08 2.58 3.54
C TYR A 43 3.16 1.59 3.96
N GLY A 44 3.12 0.41 3.36
CA GLY A 44 4.19 -0.58 3.43
C GLY A 44 3.77 -1.80 2.64
N TYR A 45 4.03 -2.99 3.15
CA TYR A 45 3.83 -4.23 2.40
C TYR A 45 3.29 -5.39 3.25
N PHE A 46 2.75 -6.42 2.59
CA PHE A 46 2.37 -7.68 3.25
C PHE A 46 3.56 -8.62 3.43
N GLU A 47 3.72 -9.15 4.65
CA GLU A 47 4.77 -10.13 4.91
C GLU A 47 4.56 -11.42 4.12
N ASN A 48 5.67 -12.04 3.68
CA ASN A 48 5.68 -13.33 2.97
C ASN A 48 4.85 -13.30 1.68
N THR A 49 4.94 -12.21 0.93
CA THR A 49 4.35 -12.08 -0.40
C THR A 49 5.42 -11.70 -1.42
N LEU A 50 5.20 -12.07 -2.68
CA LEU A 50 6.01 -11.64 -3.81
C LEU A 50 5.10 -11.14 -4.94
N GLY A 51 5.17 -9.84 -5.21
CA GLY A 51 4.49 -9.14 -6.28
C GLY A 51 5.07 -9.44 -7.66
N LEU A 52 4.44 -8.87 -8.69
CA LEU A 52 4.84 -9.08 -10.09
C LEU A 52 6.05 -8.23 -10.51
N ASP A 53 6.35 -7.18 -9.74
CA ASP A 53 7.52 -6.31 -9.84
C ASP A 53 8.77 -6.89 -9.16
N GLY A 54 8.59 -7.93 -8.34
CA GLY A 54 9.66 -8.59 -7.59
C GLY A 54 9.79 -8.14 -6.14
N ASP A 55 8.98 -7.18 -5.71
CA ASP A 55 8.90 -6.70 -4.33
C ASP A 55 7.66 -7.31 -3.63
N PRO A 56 7.57 -7.28 -2.30
CA PRO A 56 6.35 -7.73 -1.62
C PRO A 56 5.12 -6.91 -2.03
N VAL A 57 3.93 -7.51 -1.91
CA VAL A 57 2.68 -6.83 -2.27
C VAL A 57 2.45 -5.61 -1.38
N ASP A 58 2.32 -4.45 -2.01
CA ASP A 58 2.08 -3.17 -1.34
C ASP A 58 0.72 -3.07 -0.65
N VAL A 59 0.69 -2.30 0.44
CA VAL A 59 -0.54 -1.99 1.17
C VAL A 59 -0.60 -0.54 1.66
N LEU A 60 -1.77 0.07 1.49
CA LEU A 60 -2.20 1.30 2.14
C LEU A 60 -3.13 0.96 3.30
N VAL A 61 -2.72 1.28 4.52
CA VAL A 61 -3.51 0.99 5.73
C VAL A 61 -4.25 2.25 6.17
N LEU A 62 -5.59 2.19 6.16
CA LEU A 62 -6.43 3.27 6.65
C LEU A 62 -6.43 3.26 8.19
N LEU A 63 -5.96 4.34 8.79
CA LEU A 63 -5.84 4.51 10.24
C LEU A 63 -6.21 5.95 10.66
N ASP A 64 -6.67 6.08 11.91
CA ASP A 64 -6.94 7.37 12.53
C ASP A 64 -5.65 8.14 12.87
N TYR A 65 -4.60 7.40 13.28
CA TYR A 65 -3.32 7.93 13.72
C TYR A 65 -2.17 7.21 13.02
N PRO A 66 -1.13 7.94 12.57
CA PRO A 66 0.02 7.34 11.89
C PRO A 66 0.79 6.39 12.81
N LEU A 67 1.37 5.35 12.21
CA LEU A 67 2.29 4.43 12.87
C LEU A 67 3.74 4.88 12.69
N PHE A 68 4.68 3.99 13.00
CA PHE A 68 6.12 4.20 12.83
C PHE A 68 6.67 3.18 11.83
N PRO A 69 7.77 3.50 11.11
CA PRO A 69 8.43 2.52 10.25
C PRO A 69 8.86 1.26 11.01
N GLY A 70 8.67 0.09 10.40
CA GLY A 70 8.94 -1.24 10.96
C GLY A 70 7.84 -1.80 11.87
N VAL A 71 6.73 -1.08 12.08
CA VAL A 71 5.62 -1.59 12.90
C VAL A 71 4.79 -2.60 12.09
N GLY A 72 4.62 -3.80 12.64
CA GLY A 72 3.69 -4.81 12.13
C GLY A 72 2.24 -4.54 12.55
N VAL A 73 1.29 -4.71 11.63
CA VAL A 73 -0.15 -4.52 11.86
C VAL A 73 -0.96 -5.63 11.20
N LYS A 74 -1.93 -6.19 11.94
CA LYS A 74 -2.90 -7.13 11.38
C LYS A 74 -4.01 -6.38 10.68
N VAL A 75 -4.24 -6.69 9.41
CA VAL A 75 -5.17 -5.96 8.55
C VAL A 75 -6.05 -6.92 7.76
N ARG A 76 -7.16 -6.39 7.24
CA ARG A 76 -7.99 -7.06 6.25
C ARG A 76 -8.15 -6.18 5.01
N PRO A 77 -8.03 -6.74 3.80
CA PRO A 77 -8.19 -5.98 2.57
C PRO A 77 -9.64 -5.53 2.40
N VAL A 78 -9.83 -4.36 1.79
CA VAL A 78 -11.14 -3.77 1.48
C VAL A 78 -11.23 -3.24 0.06
N GLY A 79 -10.14 -3.29 -0.72
CA GLY A 79 -10.11 -2.83 -2.09
C GLY A 79 -8.69 -2.79 -2.62
N VAL A 80 -8.52 -2.45 -3.88
CA VAL A 80 -7.21 -2.25 -4.50
C VAL A 80 -7.25 -1.06 -5.43
N PHE A 81 -6.17 -0.28 -5.46
CA PHE A 81 -5.96 0.75 -6.46
C PHE A 81 -4.94 0.26 -7.49
N ASN A 82 -5.40 0.08 -8.73
CA ASN A 82 -4.60 -0.45 -9.82
C ASN A 82 -3.94 0.69 -10.59
N MET A 83 -2.64 0.55 -10.85
CA MET A 83 -1.84 1.49 -11.62
C MET A 83 -0.68 0.77 -12.30
N THR A 84 -0.17 1.38 -13.36
CA THR A 84 1.07 1.00 -14.02
C THR A 84 2.03 2.18 -13.96
N ASP A 85 3.29 1.94 -13.66
CA ASP A 85 4.35 2.94 -13.69
C ASP A 85 5.54 2.50 -14.57
N ASP A 86 6.66 3.21 -14.49
CA ASP A 86 7.86 2.91 -15.27
C ASP A 86 8.55 1.57 -14.92
N GLY A 87 8.17 0.93 -13.80
CA GLY A 87 8.60 -0.40 -13.39
C GLY A 87 7.63 -1.52 -13.78
N GLY A 88 6.37 -1.21 -14.09
CA GLY A 88 5.37 -2.20 -14.52
C GLY A 88 4.03 -2.03 -13.81
N SER A 89 3.30 -3.15 -13.67
CA SER A 89 2.04 -3.19 -12.91
C SER A 89 2.33 -3.05 -11.42
N ASP A 90 1.65 -2.11 -10.76
CA ASP A 90 2.01 -1.61 -9.44
C ASP A 90 0.78 -1.45 -8.52
N ALA A 91 0.02 -2.53 -8.34
CA ALA A 91 -1.24 -2.51 -7.59
C ALA A 91 -1.03 -2.20 -6.10
N LYS A 92 -1.85 -1.29 -5.55
CA LYS A 92 -1.83 -0.86 -4.15
C LYS A 92 -3.04 -1.40 -3.41
N VAL A 93 -2.87 -2.46 -2.61
CA VAL A 93 -3.97 -2.99 -1.83
C VAL A 93 -4.36 -2.00 -0.74
N ILE A 94 -5.66 -1.83 -0.50
CA ILE A 94 -6.17 -1.02 0.59
C ILE A 94 -6.66 -1.94 1.70
N ALA A 95 -6.24 -1.65 2.92
CA ALA A 95 -6.60 -2.45 4.08
C ALA A 95 -6.99 -1.59 5.29
N VAL A 96 -7.73 -2.21 6.20
CA VAL A 96 -8.13 -1.62 7.48
C VAL A 96 -7.71 -2.57 8.62
N PRO A 97 -7.56 -2.08 9.86
CA PRO A 97 -7.21 -2.93 10.99
C PRO A 97 -8.16 -4.12 11.16
N ALA A 98 -7.59 -5.30 11.29
CA ALA A 98 -8.33 -6.50 11.63
C ALA A 98 -8.76 -6.47 13.11
N GLY A 99 -9.99 -6.89 13.39
CA GLY A 99 -10.50 -7.01 14.76
C GLY A 99 -10.85 -5.69 15.47
N ASP A 100 -10.76 -4.55 14.80
CA ASP A 100 -11.19 -3.25 15.35
C ASP A 100 -12.64 -2.91 14.94
N PRO A 101 -13.60 -2.90 15.89
CA PRO A 101 -15.01 -2.66 15.57
C PRO A 101 -15.29 -1.31 14.92
N ARG A 102 -14.41 -0.31 15.11
CA ARG A 102 -14.55 1.00 14.47
C ARG A 102 -14.50 0.90 12.95
N TRP A 103 -13.79 -0.10 12.42
CA TRP A 103 -13.62 -0.31 10.98
C TRP A 103 -14.65 -1.27 10.38
N ASN A 104 -15.53 -1.89 11.18
CA ASN A 104 -16.49 -2.90 10.70
C ASN A 104 -17.49 -2.39 9.65
N HIS A 105 -17.62 -1.08 9.47
CA HIS A 105 -18.49 -0.50 8.44
C HIS A 105 -17.81 -0.42 7.06
N ILE A 106 -16.49 -0.60 6.97
CA ILE A 106 -15.74 -0.61 5.72
C ILE A 106 -15.48 -2.05 5.31
N GLN A 107 -16.30 -2.63 4.44
CA GLN A 107 -16.17 -4.03 4.00
C GLN A 107 -15.65 -4.15 2.57
N ASP A 108 -15.92 -3.15 1.73
CA ASP A 108 -15.51 -3.12 0.33
C ASP A 108 -15.10 -1.69 -0.10
N VAL A 109 -14.59 -1.55 -1.33
CA VAL A 109 -14.05 -0.31 -1.88
C VAL A 109 -15.10 0.80 -1.93
N THR A 110 -16.37 0.43 -2.08
CA THR A 110 -17.50 1.35 -2.10
C THR A 110 -17.82 1.94 -0.73
N ASP A 111 -17.36 1.30 0.36
CA ASP A 111 -17.55 1.81 1.72
C ASP A 111 -16.47 2.85 2.08
N ILE A 112 -15.35 2.87 1.35
CA ILE A 112 -14.31 3.89 1.52
C ILE A 112 -14.87 5.25 1.04
N PRO A 113 -14.80 6.30 1.87
CA PRO A 113 -15.26 7.63 1.50
C PRO A 113 -14.72 8.08 0.14
N GLU A 114 -15.59 8.59 -0.73
CA GLU A 114 -15.23 8.95 -2.11
C GLU A 114 -14.03 9.91 -2.18
N PHE A 115 -14.00 10.93 -1.32
CA PHE A 115 -12.89 11.89 -1.30
C PHE A 115 -11.58 11.26 -0.82
N GLN A 116 -11.62 10.27 0.08
CA GLN A 116 -10.43 9.54 0.49
C GLN A 116 -9.86 8.70 -0.65
N ARG A 117 -10.73 8.09 -1.47
CA ARG A 117 -10.31 7.40 -2.70
C ARG A 117 -9.68 8.38 -3.71
N LYS A 118 -10.29 9.56 -3.90
CA LYS A 118 -9.73 10.60 -4.79
C LYS A 118 -8.39 11.15 -4.30
N GLU A 119 -8.19 11.30 -3.00
CA GLU A 119 -6.91 11.72 -2.43
C GLU A 119 -5.79 10.71 -2.69
N ILE A 120 -6.09 9.41 -2.55
CA ILE A 120 -5.16 8.32 -2.86
C ILE A 120 -4.83 8.31 -4.35
N GLU A 121 -5.83 8.36 -5.22
CA GLU A 121 -5.66 8.37 -6.68
C GLU A 121 -4.79 9.55 -7.14
N HIS A 122 -5.14 10.76 -6.70
CA HIS A 122 -4.40 11.97 -7.04
C HIS A 122 -2.96 11.96 -6.49
N PHE A 123 -2.73 11.37 -5.31
CA PHE A 123 -1.36 11.21 -4.79
C PHE A 123 -0.52 10.34 -5.73
N PHE A 124 -0.98 9.13 -6.07
CA PHE A 124 -0.20 8.21 -6.89
C PHE A 124 -0.04 8.70 -8.34
N GLU A 125 -1.04 9.40 -8.89
CA GLU A 125 -0.94 10.02 -10.20
C GLU A 125 0.17 11.08 -10.29
N HIS A 126 0.42 11.81 -9.21
CA HIS A 126 1.25 13.03 -9.25
C HIS A 126 2.53 13.01 -8.40
N TYR A 127 2.71 12.08 -7.44
CA TYR A 127 3.82 12.18 -6.49
C TYR A 127 5.21 12.12 -7.17
N LYS A 128 5.28 11.48 -8.34
CA LYS A 128 6.48 11.32 -9.20
C LYS A 128 6.65 12.43 -10.26
N ASP A 129 5.78 13.44 -10.34
CA ASP A 129 5.78 14.44 -11.44
C ASP A 129 7.12 15.19 -11.63
N LEU A 130 7.89 15.35 -10.55
CA LEU A 130 9.18 16.04 -10.57
C LEU A 130 10.38 15.07 -10.53
N GLU A 131 10.15 13.77 -10.64
CA GLU A 131 11.19 12.75 -10.74
C GLU A 131 11.55 12.52 -12.22
N PRO A 132 12.80 12.83 -12.65
CA PRO A 132 13.17 12.75 -14.06
C PRO A 132 12.99 11.34 -14.65
N GLY A 133 12.18 11.23 -15.70
CA GLY A 133 11.95 9.98 -16.44
C GLY A 133 10.94 9.03 -15.81
N LYS A 134 10.30 9.41 -14.69
CA LYS A 134 9.24 8.64 -14.03
C LYS A 134 7.86 9.06 -14.54
N TRP A 135 6.92 8.12 -14.53
CA TRP A 135 5.53 8.37 -14.91
C TRP A 135 4.62 7.35 -14.21
N VAL A 136 3.34 7.69 -14.09
CA VAL A 136 2.29 6.83 -13.55
C VAL A 136 1.07 6.89 -14.48
N LYS A 137 0.37 5.77 -14.62
CA LYS A 137 -0.94 5.67 -15.27
C LYS A 137 -1.90 4.93 -14.36
N THR A 138 -2.99 5.57 -13.98
CA THR A 138 -4.04 4.98 -13.16
C THR A 138 -4.94 4.05 -13.98
N GLU A 139 -5.35 2.93 -13.39
CA GLU A 139 -6.22 1.93 -14.01
C GLU A 139 -7.55 1.74 -13.25
N GLY A 140 -7.66 2.37 -12.08
CA GLY A 140 -8.90 2.50 -11.32
C GLY A 140 -8.92 1.63 -10.07
N TRP A 141 -10.12 1.43 -9.54
CA TRP A 141 -10.35 0.78 -8.25
C TRP A 141 -10.95 -0.62 -8.45
N GLY A 142 -10.36 -1.61 -7.79
CA GLY A 142 -10.88 -2.97 -7.64
C GLY A 142 -11.48 -3.20 -6.25
N ASP A 143 -12.28 -4.26 -6.13
CA ASP A 143 -13.02 -4.61 -4.92
C ASP A 143 -12.16 -5.41 -3.90
N ALA A 144 -12.75 -5.72 -2.75
CA ALA A 144 -12.07 -6.50 -1.70
C ALA A 144 -11.71 -7.93 -2.14
N ALA A 145 -12.44 -8.51 -3.10
CA ALA A 145 -12.17 -9.86 -3.60
C ALA A 145 -10.95 -9.87 -4.52
N GLU A 146 -10.83 -8.89 -5.41
CA GLU A 146 -9.65 -8.67 -6.24
C GLU A 146 -8.40 -8.42 -5.37
N ALA A 147 -8.52 -7.54 -4.38
CA ALA A 147 -7.45 -7.27 -3.42
C ALA A 147 -6.99 -8.54 -2.70
N THR A 148 -7.92 -9.38 -2.25
CA THR A 148 -7.63 -10.66 -1.62
C THR A 148 -6.88 -11.60 -2.59
N ALA A 149 -7.32 -11.68 -3.84
CA ALA A 149 -6.68 -12.52 -4.85
C ALA A 149 -5.24 -12.08 -5.15
N ILE A 150 -4.95 -10.77 -5.14
CA ILE A 150 -3.59 -10.24 -5.31
C ILE A 150 -2.68 -10.69 -4.15
N ILE A 151 -3.14 -10.57 -2.90
CA ILE A 151 -2.37 -11.01 -1.73
C ILE A 151 -2.13 -12.52 -1.81
N GLU A 152 -3.17 -13.31 -2.07
CA GLU A 152 -3.06 -14.77 -2.14
C GLU A 152 -2.12 -15.24 -3.26
N ALA A 153 -2.17 -14.60 -4.43
CA ALA A 153 -1.21 -14.84 -5.50
C ALA A 153 0.22 -14.52 -5.06
N GLY A 154 0.42 -13.41 -4.34
CA GLY A 154 1.71 -13.03 -3.78
C GLY A 154 2.24 -14.03 -2.76
N ILE A 155 1.38 -14.56 -1.88
CA ILE A 155 1.73 -15.63 -0.92
C ILE A 155 2.18 -16.89 -1.66
N VAL A 156 1.47 -17.28 -2.72
CA VAL A 156 1.80 -18.47 -3.53
C VAL A 156 3.12 -18.29 -4.27
N ALA A 157 3.40 -17.07 -4.76
CA ALA A 157 4.64 -16.75 -5.47
C ALA A 157 5.85 -16.60 -4.54
N PHE A 158 5.61 -16.31 -3.25
CA PHE A 158 6.68 -16.13 -2.27
C PHE A 158 7.43 -17.45 -2.04
N PRO A 159 8.73 -17.53 -2.36
CA PRO A 159 9.43 -18.81 -2.44
C PRO A 159 9.61 -19.54 -1.10
N GLY A 160 9.37 -18.88 0.05
CA GLY A 160 9.49 -19.48 1.38
C GLY A 160 10.92 -19.95 1.70
N HIS A 161 11.49 -19.52 2.82
CA HIS A 161 12.73 -20.14 3.33
C HIS A 161 12.46 -21.47 4.02
#